data_AF-A0A087M8H9-F1
#
_entry.id   AF-A0A087M8H9-F1
#
_cell.length_a   1.000
_cell.length_b   1.000
_cell.length_c   1.000
_cell.angle_alpha   90.00
_cell.angle_beta   90.00
_cell.angle_gamma   90.00
#
_symmetry.space_group_name_H-M   'P 1'
#
loop_
_entity.id
_entity.type
_entity.pdbx_description
1 polymer ?
#
loop_
_entity_poly.entity_id
_entity_poly.type
_entity_poly.pdbx_seq_one_letter_code
_entity_poly.pdbx_strand_id
1 'polypeptide(L)'
;MIQKLLLMLSLVCSLLAEDATIAKLFQKDHLNGAMLIESLDGKERYVYNDVRAKMPLLPASTFKIPNTLIALQEGVITADSIIVWDGVQRSIKAWNHDQNLSSAFKTSCVWCYQQFARTIGLKKYTEYLHKIEYGNEKTGVDVERFWLDGALRISAYEQIIFLKKLYKNDLPFEQKHLDLLKLIMIDEQGQNYTLSAKTGWAVPKGAEHHGWYVGYVKSSRGVYFFATNLLTPSSDELPLRKLLTLEALKAKGILE
;
A
#
# COMPACT_ATOMS: atom_id res chain seq x y z
N MET A 1 -56.44 -31.32 -6.15
CA MET A 1 -55.11 -31.92 -5.95
C MET A 1 -54.09 -31.21 -6.86
N ILE A 2 -53.67 -29.98 -6.54
CA ILE A 2 -52.42 -29.39 -7.07
C ILE A 2 -51.93 -28.39 -6.01
N GLN A 3 -50.89 -28.78 -5.28
CA GLN A 3 -50.18 -27.95 -4.32
C GLN A 3 -49.04 -27.25 -5.09
N LYS A 4 -49.19 -25.96 -5.38
CA LYS A 4 -48.10 -25.17 -5.99
C LYS A 4 -47.12 -24.76 -4.88
N LEU A 5 -46.01 -25.46 -4.86
CA LEU A 5 -44.81 -25.19 -4.07
C LEU A 5 -44.27 -23.80 -4.42
N LEU A 6 -44.31 -22.88 -3.46
CA LEU A 6 -43.67 -21.56 -3.58
C LEU A 6 -42.19 -21.72 -3.23
N LEU A 7 -41.33 -21.67 -4.24
CA LEU A 7 -39.88 -21.69 -4.08
C LEU A 7 -39.44 -20.31 -3.55
N MET A 8 -39.17 -20.21 -2.25
CA MET A 8 -38.53 -19.04 -1.65
C MET A 8 -37.06 -18.98 -2.13
N LEU A 9 -36.78 -18.08 -3.07
CA LEU A 9 -35.43 -17.72 -3.46
C LEU A 9 -34.80 -16.96 -2.28
N SER A 10 -33.92 -17.60 -1.51
CA SER A 10 -33.15 -16.92 -0.49
C SER A 10 -32.16 -15.97 -1.17
N LEU A 11 -32.51 -14.68 -1.17
CA LEU A 11 -31.59 -13.61 -1.50
C LEU A 11 -30.48 -13.62 -0.43
N VAL A 12 -29.34 -14.25 -0.73
CA VAL A 12 -28.13 -14.08 0.08
C VAL A 12 -27.70 -12.64 -0.14
N CYS A 13 -28.23 -11.74 0.69
CA CYS A 13 -27.71 -10.40 0.82
C CYS A 13 -26.29 -10.58 1.34
N SER A 14 -25.29 -10.42 0.47
CA SER A 14 -23.92 -10.25 0.92
C SER A 14 -23.90 -8.97 1.75
N LEU A 15 -24.07 -9.12 3.07
CA LEU A 15 -23.80 -8.07 4.03
C LEU A 15 -22.41 -7.54 3.67
N LEU A 16 -22.34 -6.27 3.25
CA LEU A 16 -21.07 -5.58 3.11
C LEU A 16 -20.29 -5.80 4.40
N ALA A 17 -19.06 -6.29 4.30
CA ALA A 17 -18.24 -6.53 5.47
C ALA A 17 -17.95 -5.17 6.12
N GLU A 18 -18.62 -4.88 7.23
CA GLU A 18 -18.55 -3.58 7.89
C GLU A 18 -18.25 -3.78 9.39
N ASP A 19 -17.03 -3.44 9.77
CA ASP A 19 -16.53 -3.56 11.13
C ASP A 19 -16.89 -2.31 11.94
N ALA A 20 -17.86 -2.46 12.83
CA ALA A 20 -18.38 -1.35 13.62
C ALA A 20 -17.34 -0.69 14.54
N THR A 21 -16.30 -1.42 14.97
CA THR A 21 -15.22 -0.85 15.79
C THR A 21 -14.36 0.09 14.95
N ILE A 22 -13.96 -0.36 13.75
CA ILE A 22 -13.16 0.46 12.83
C ILE A 22 -14.01 1.64 12.32
N ALA A 23 -15.29 1.42 12.01
CA ALA A 23 -16.19 2.47 11.55
C ALA A 23 -16.26 3.67 12.51
N LYS A 24 -16.28 3.41 13.83
CA LYS A 24 -16.28 4.47 14.85
C LYS A 24 -15.04 5.36 14.81
N LEU A 25 -13.87 4.79 14.45
CA LEU A 25 -12.62 5.56 14.35
C LEU A 25 -12.70 6.59 13.22
N PHE A 26 -13.26 6.20 12.07
CA PHE A 26 -13.45 7.12 10.94
C PHE A 26 -14.56 8.16 11.22
N GLN A 27 -15.65 7.74 11.87
CA GLN A 27 -16.77 8.64 12.19
C GLN A 27 -16.41 9.75 13.17
N LYS A 28 -15.52 9.47 14.14
CA LYS A 28 -15.11 10.43 15.19
C LYS A 28 -14.60 11.75 14.61
N ASP A 29 -13.86 11.68 13.50
CA ASP A 29 -13.23 12.83 12.85
C ASP A 29 -13.88 13.15 11.49
N HIS A 30 -15.09 12.63 11.22
CA HIS A 30 -15.83 12.78 9.96
C HIS A 30 -15.02 12.39 8.71
N LEU A 31 -14.16 11.40 8.85
CA LEU A 31 -13.24 10.95 7.83
C LEU A 31 -13.90 9.98 6.86
N ASN A 32 -13.64 10.15 5.57
CA ASN A 32 -14.11 9.23 4.54
C ASN A 32 -12.96 8.35 4.07
N GLY A 33 -13.13 7.03 4.11
CA GLY A 33 -12.06 6.11 3.77
C GLY A 33 -12.49 4.67 3.79
N ALA A 34 -11.51 3.78 3.72
CA ALA A 34 -11.67 2.35 3.90
C ALA A 34 -10.46 1.79 4.63
N MET A 35 -10.67 0.71 5.36
CA MET A 35 -9.60 -0.02 6.01
C MET A 35 -9.87 -1.51 5.88
N LEU A 36 -8.85 -2.24 5.47
CA LEU A 36 -8.84 -3.69 5.45
C LEU A 36 -7.69 -4.15 6.35
N ILE A 37 -7.98 -5.04 7.30
CA ILE A 37 -7.00 -5.74 8.11
C ILE A 37 -7.23 -7.23 7.93
N GLU A 38 -6.18 -8.00 7.68
CA GLU A 38 -6.29 -9.44 7.43
C GLU A 38 -5.09 -10.21 8.00
N SER A 39 -5.36 -11.28 8.73
CA SER A 39 -4.36 -12.25 9.20
C SER A 39 -3.65 -12.97 8.04
N LEU A 40 -2.42 -13.44 8.26
CA LEU A 40 -1.62 -14.14 7.24
C LEU A 40 -2.35 -15.34 6.62
N ASP A 41 -3.07 -16.12 7.43
CA ASP A 41 -3.84 -17.29 6.97
C ASP A 41 -5.24 -16.94 6.43
N GLY A 42 -5.67 -15.67 6.58
CA GLY A 42 -6.94 -15.16 6.10
C GLY A 42 -8.15 -15.54 6.97
N LYS A 43 -7.96 -16.18 8.13
CA LYS A 43 -9.08 -16.57 9.01
C LYS A 43 -9.71 -15.39 9.72
N GLU A 44 -8.89 -14.40 10.11
CA GLU A 44 -9.36 -13.13 10.64
C GLU A 44 -9.26 -12.05 9.56
N ARG A 45 -10.38 -11.37 9.30
CA ARG A 45 -10.49 -10.23 8.40
C ARG A 45 -11.44 -9.19 9.02
N TYR A 46 -11.00 -7.93 9.02
CA TYR A 46 -11.78 -6.78 9.47
C TYR A 46 -11.82 -5.76 8.34
N VAL A 47 -13.01 -5.28 7.99
CA VAL A 47 -13.20 -4.39 6.84
C VAL A 47 -14.10 -3.23 7.24
N TYR A 48 -13.71 -2.01 6.92
CA TYR A 48 -14.55 -0.81 6.98
C TYR A 48 -14.68 -0.25 5.57
N ASN A 49 -15.92 0.03 5.15
CA ASN A 49 -16.28 0.47 3.81
C ASN A 49 -15.77 -0.49 2.71
N ASP A 50 -16.30 -1.72 2.71
CA ASP A 50 -15.90 -2.78 1.78
C ASP A 50 -16.02 -2.40 0.30
N VAL A 51 -17.02 -1.58 -0.05
CA VAL A 51 -17.17 -1.03 -1.40
C VAL A 51 -15.91 -0.26 -1.81
N ARG A 52 -15.45 0.68 -0.97
CA ARG A 52 -14.25 1.45 -1.23
C ARG A 52 -12.97 0.62 -1.10
N ALA A 53 -12.92 -0.35 -0.20
CA ALA A 53 -11.78 -1.26 -0.07
C ALA A 53 -11.53 -2.07 -1.37
N LYS A 54 -12.59 -2.35 -2.15
CA LYS A 54 -12.53 -3.00 -3.47
C LYS A 54 -12.27 -2.04 -4.64
N MET A 55 -12.37 -0.73 -4.43
CA MET A 55 -12.17 0.24 -5.52
C MET A 55 -10.71 0.29 -5.96
N PRO A 56 -10.42 0.19 -7.26
CA PRO A 56 -9.07 0.34 -7.78
C PRO A 56 -8.68 1.83 -7.80
N LEU A 57 -7.69 2.21 -6.97
CA LEU A 57 -7.22 3.59 -6.79
C LEU A 57 -5.74 3.74 -7.19
N LEU A 58 -5.25 4.97 -7.33
CA LEU A 58 -3.83 5.23 -7.58
C LEU A 58 -3.00 4.74 -6.39
N PRO A 59 -1.90 3.98 -6.60
CA PRO A 59 -1.06 3.54 -5.48
C PRO A 59 -0.22 4.67 -4.89
N ALA A 60 0.10 5.71 -5.68
CA ALA A 60 1.05 6.76 -5.31
C ALA A 60 2.35 6.15 -4.75
N SER A 61 2.88 6.70 -3.64
CA SER A 61 4.15 6.24 -3.07
C SER A 61 4.11 4.84 -2.44
N THR A 62 2.95 4.16 -2.36
CA THR A 62 2.95 2.72 -2.01
C THR A 62 3.63 1.87 -3.09
N PHE A 63 3.61 2.33 -4.34
CA PHE A 63 4.33 1.69 -5.45
C PHE A 63 5.85 1.65 -5.24
N LYS A 64 6.40 2.43 -4.30
CA LYS A 64 7.82 2.33 -3.92
C LYS A 64 8.19 0.93 -3.39
N ILE A 65 7.22 0.15 -2.91
CA ILE A 65 7.44 -1.24 -2.49
C ILE A 65 7.86 -2.11 -3.71
N PRO A 66 7.02 -2.35 -4.73
CA PRO A 66 7.44 -3.11 -5.91
C PRO A 66 8.55 -2.41 -6.71
N ASN A 67 8.55 -1.07 -6.79
CA ASN A 67 9.59 -0.34 -7.54
C ASN A 67 11.00 -0.58 -6.95
N THR A 68 11.14 -0.68 -5.62
CA THR A 68 12.41 -1.02 -4.98
C THR A 68 12.91 -2.40 -5.41
N LEU A 69 12.04 -3.43 -5.41
CA LEU A 69 12.42 -4.79 -5.84
C LEU A 69 12.85 -4.81 -7.29
N ILE A 70 12.12 -4.12 -8.17
CA ILE A 70 12.43 -4.02 -9.60
C ILE A 70 13.78 -3.32 -9.79
N ALA A 71 14.01 -2.17 -9.13
CA ALA A 71 15.26 -1.42 -9.25
C ALA A 71 16.47 -2.22 -8.76
N LEU A 72 16.32 -2.99 -7.67
CA LEU A 72 17.35 -3.88 -7.17
C LEU A 72 17.62 -5.04 -8.14
N GLN A 73 16.57 -5.70 -8.63
CA GLN A 73 16.68 -6.84 -9.54
C GLN A 73 17.30 -6.48 -10.90
N GLU A 74 17.03 -5.26 -11.37
CA GLU A 74 17.60 -4.70 -12.59
C GLU A 74 19.00 -4.10 -12.39
N GLY A 75 19.54 -4.13 -11.17
CA GLY A 75 20.86 -3.60 -10.85
C GLY A 75 20.97 -2.08 -10.97
N VAL A 76 19.85 -1.36 -10.99
CA VAL A 76 19.80 0.12 -11.09
C VAL A 76 20.25 0.78 -9.78
N ILE A 77 20.03 0.09 -8.66
CA ILE A 77 20.44 0.51 -7.34
C ILE A 77 20.93 -0.71 -6.55
N THR A 78 21.87 -0.52 -5.63
CA THR A 78 22.31 -1.52 -4.66
C THR A 78 22.07 -1.02 -3.24
N ALA A 79 22.33 -1.85 -2.22
CA ALA A 79 22.21 -1.44 -0.82
C ALA A 79 23.11 -0.24 -0.46
N ASP A 80 24.30 -0.18 -1.07
CA ASP A 80 25.36 0.80 -0.75
C ASP A 80 25.38 2.00 -1.71
N SER A 81 24.49 2.01 -2.71
CA SER A 81 24.46 3.08 -3.70
C SER A 81 24.03 4.42 -3.10
N ILE A 82 24.74 5.48 -3.48
CA ILE A 82 24.33 6.87 -3.26
C ILE A 82 23.56 7.37 -4.47
N ILE A 83 22.41 8.00 -4.22
CA ILE A 83 21.55 8.65 -5.20
C ILE A 83 21.85 10.14 -5.12
N VAL A 84 22.71 10.61 -6.02
CA VAL A 84 23.23 11.98 -6.01
C VAL A 84 22.12 12.99 -6.31
N TRP A 85 22.02 14.03 -5.48
CA TRP A 85 21.07 15.12 -5.66
C TRP A 85 21.49 16.05 -6.81
N ASP A 86 20.52 16.48 -7.60
CA ASP A 86 20.71 17.34 -8.76
C ASP A 86 20.86 18.84 -8.43
N GLY A 87 20.90 19.19 -7.14
CA GLY A 87 20.96 20.58 -6.68
C GLY A 87 19.62 21.34 -6.78
N VAL A 88 18.56 20.71 -7.32
CA VAL A 88 17.24 21.35 -7.46
C VAL A 88 16.52 21.36 -6.12
N GLN A 89 16.21 22.55 -5.61
CA GLN A 89 15.42 22.73 -4.40
C GLN A 89 13.95 22.36 -4.65
N ARG A 90 13.45 21.40 -3.88
CA ARG A 90 12.06 20.92 -3.90
C ARG A 90 11.33 21.30 -2.61
N SER A 91 10.01 21.28 -2.64
CA SER A 91 9.16 21.69 -1.50
C SER A 91 9.36 20.84 -0.24
N ILE A 92 9.72 19.56 -0.39
CA ILE A 92 10.01 18.67 0.74
C ILE A 92 11.49 18.77 1.06
N LYS A 93 11.83 19.46 2.15
CA LYS A 93 13.21 19.71 2.59
C LYS A 93 14.06 18.43 2.68
N ALA A 94 13.44 17.33 3.13
CA ALA A 94 14.10 16.03 3.23
C ALA A 94 14.52 15.41 1.88
N TRP A 95 14.15 16.01 0.74
CA TRP A 95 14.54 15.55 -0.60
C TRP A 95 15.77 16.29 -1.16
N ASN A 96 16.21 17.38 -0.53
CA ASN A 96 17.19 18.32 -1.09
C ASN A 96 18.61 18.02 -0.60
N HIS A 97 19.01 16.75 -0.71
CA HIS A 97 20.35 16.24 -0.42
C HIS A 97 20.49 14.83 -1.02
N ASP A 98 21.72 14.35 -1.13
CA ASP A 98 22.01 12.97 -1.56
C ASP A 98 21.22 11.96 -0.73
N GLN A 99 20.68 10.94 -1.40
CA GLN A 99 19.89 9.89 -0.75
C GLN A 99 20.63 8.55 -0.82
N ASN A 100 20.22 7.61 0.02
CA ASN A 100 20.42 6.20 -0.23
C ASN A 100 19.05 5.52 -0.36
N LEU A 101 19.02 4.21 -0.61
CA LEU A 101 17.75 3.49 -0.81
C LEU A 101 16.82 3.61 0.40
N SER A 102 17.37 3.51 1.62
CA SER A 102 16.62 3.61 2.88
C SER A 102 16.02 5.01 3.08
N SER A 103 16.84 6.07 2.93
CA SER A 103 16.37 7.45 3.10
C SER A 103 15.37 7.84 2.01
N ALA A 104 15.56 7.42 0.76
CA ALA A 104 14.62 7.65 -0.33
C ALA A 104 13.28 6.94 -0.10
N PHE A 105 13.29 5.70 0.41
CA PHE A 105 12.08 4.96 0.76
C PHE A 105 11.33 5.65 1.91
N LYS A 106 12.04 5.96 3.01
CA LYS A 106 11.49 6.57 4.22
C LYS A 106 10.90 7.95 3.97
N THR A 107 11.63 8.83 3.30
CA THR A 107 11.18 10.21 2.97
C THR A 107 10.24 10.26 1.78
N SER A 108 9.91 9.10 1.18
CA SER A 108 9.09 8.99 -0.02
C SER A 108 9.62 9.82 -1.19
N CYS A 109 10.94 9.95 -1.32
CA CYS A 109 11.61 10.80 -2.29
C CYS A 109 11.19 10.46 -3.73
N VAL A 110 10.35 11.29 -4.34
CA VAL A 110 9.76 10.95 -5.66
C VAL A 110 10.84 10.98 -6.75
N TRP A 111 11.72 11.97 -6.74
CA TRP A 111 12.71 12.13 -7.80
C TRP A 111 13.71 10.96 -7.88
N CYS A 112 14.07 10.34 -6.76
CA CYS A 112 14.91 9.13 -6.76
C CYS A 112 14.24 7.98 -7.50
N TYR A 113 12.95 7.74 -7.23
CA TYR A 113 12.21 6.64 -7.86
C TYR A 113 11.87 6.93 -9.33
N GLN A 114 11.77 8.20 -9.70
CA GLN A 114 11.68 8.59 -11.11
C GLN A 114 12.98 8.33 -11.86
N GLN A 115 14.14 8.58 -11.23
CA GLN A 115 15.44 8.21 -11.80
C GLN A 115 15.57 6.71 -12.02
N PHE A 116 15.12 5.90 -11.07
CA PHE A 116 15.07 4.44 -11.26
C PHE A 116 14.17 4.09 -12.43
N ALA A 117 12.97 4.69 -12.47
CA ALA A 117 11.98 4.39 -13.48
C ALA A 117 12.43 4.71 -14.91
N ARG A 118 13.12 5.85 -15.10
CA ARG A 118 13.74 6.20 -16.39
C ARG A 118 14.72 5.14 -16.87
N THR A 119 15.51 4.57 -15.97
CA THR A 119 16.53 3.55 -16.30
C THR A 119 15.90 2.19 -16.59
N ILE A 120 14.84 1.81 -15.85
CA ILE A 120 14.13 0.54 -16.02
C ILE A 120 13.33 0.52 -17.34
N GLY A 121 12.61 1.61 -17.64
CA GLY A 121 11.79 1.72 -18.84
C GLY A 121 10.43 1.02 -18.76
N LEU A 122 9.46 1.47 -19.57
CA LEU A 122 8.08 0.98 -19.55
C LEU A 122 7.96 -0.51 -19.80
N LYS A 123 8.69 -1.03 -20.80
CA LYS A 123 8.60 -2.44 -21.20
C LYS A 123 8.85 -3.38 -20.00
N LYS A 124 9.95 -3.14 -19.27
CA LYS A 124 10.28 -3.92 -18.07
C LYS A 124 9.24 -3.74 -16.98
N TYR A 125 8.76 -2.52 -16.73
CA TYR A 125 7.69 -2.33 -15.74
C TYR A 125 6.43 -3.11 -16.09
N THR A 126 5.98 -3.08 -17.34
CA THR A 126 4.83 -3.88 -17.78
C THR A 126 5.07 -5.36 -17.54
N GLU A 127 6.23 -5.89 -17.93
CA GLU A 127 6.61 -7.29 -17.69
C GLU A 127 6.58 -7.64 -16.19
N TYR A 128 7.18 -6.81 -15.34
CA TYR A 128 7.18 -7.04 -13.89
C TYR A 128 5.78 -6.96 -13.28
N LEU A 129 4.98 -5.96 -13.63
CA LEU A 129 3.62 -5.79 -13.11
C LEU A 129 2.76 -7.02 -13.41
N HIS A 130 2.83 -7.56 -14.63
CA HIS A 130 2.18 -8.82 -14.99
C HIS A 130 2.73 -9.99 -14.17
N LYS A 131 4.06 -10.10 -14.06
CA LYS A 131 4.73 -11.21 -13.36
C LYS A 131 4.39 -11.28 -11.86
N ILE A 132 4.13 -10.13 -11.24
CA ILE A 132 3.79 -10.04 -9.80
C ILE A 132 2.29 -9.83 -9.56
N GLU A 133 1.48 -9.75 -10.62
CA GLU A 133 0.04 -9.50 -10.61
C GLU A 133 -0.33 -8.25 -9.78
N TYR A 134 0.30 -7.10 -10.06
CA TYR A 134 0.12 -5.89 -9.27
C TYR A 134 -1.02 -5.00 -9.80
N GLY A 135 -2.19 -5.10 -9.14
CA GLY A 135 -3.35 -4.28 -9.42
C GLY A 135 -3.85 -4.48 -10.86
N ASN A 136 -4.11 -3.39 -11.58
CA ASN A 136 -4.55 -3.46 -12.98
C ASN A 136 -3.40 -3.62 -13.99
N GLU A 137 -2.15 -3.71 -13.52
CA GLU A 137 -0.96 -4.00 -14.33
C GLU A 137 -0.66 -3.00 -15.46
N LYS A 138 -1.26 -1.80 -15.41
CA LYS A 138 -1.14 -0.78 -16.46
C LYS A 138 -0.18 0.33 -16.07
N THR A 139 0.81 0.59 -16.93
CA THR A 139 1.70 1.76 -16.83
C THR A 139 1.16 2.97 -17.59
N GLY A 140 0.53 2.75 -18.76
CA GLY A 140 0.31 3.85 -19.70
C GLY A 140 1.64 4.29 -20.34
N VAL A 141 1.77 5.58 -20.64
CA VAL A 141 2.84 6.10 -21.52
C VAL A 141 3.97 6.86 -20.81
N ASP A 142 3.75 7.29 -19.55
CA ASP A 142 4.75 8.05 -18.80
C ASP A 142 5.40 7.13 -17.75
N VAL A 143 6.66 6.76 -18.02
CA VAL A 143 7.43 5.84 -17.17
C VAL A 143 7.68 6.41 -15.78
N GLU A 144 7.69 7.72 -15.60
CA GLU A 144 8.06 8.37 -14.34
C GLU A 144 6.85 8.72 -13.48
N ARG A 145 5.63 8.55 -14.02
CA ARG A 145 4.41 9.05 -13.37
C ARG A 145 3.26 8.06 -13.33
N PHE A 146 3.40 6.87 -13.91
CA PHE A 146 2.28 5.93 -14.01
C PHE A 146 1.62 5.55 -12.68
N TRP A 147 2.36 5.60 -11.57
CA TRP A 147 1.86 5.36 -10.22
C TRP A 147 1.37 6.61 -9.47
N LEU A 148 1.73 7.82 -9.95
CA LEU A 148 1.39 9.10 -9.31
C LEU A 148 0.03 9.61 -9.77
N ASP A 149 -0.16 9.70 -11.08
CA ASP A 149 -1.35 10.22 -11.73
C ASP A 149 -1.67 9.53 -13.07
N GLY A 150 -0.91 8.47 -13.43
CA GLY A 150 -1.12 7.72 -14.66
C GLY A 150 -2.15 6.59 -14.55
N ALA A 151 -1.90 5.46 -15.22
CA ALA A 151 -2.90 4.42 -15.46
C ALA A 151 -2.97 3.33 -14.37
N LEU A 152 -1.94 3.20 -13.52
CA LEU A 152 -1.86 2.12 -12.55
C LEU A 152 -2.93 2.28 -11.47
N ARG A 153 -3.68 1.22 -11.21
CA ARG A 153 -4.67 1.19 -10.12
C ARG A 153 -4.53 -0.09 -9.32
N ILE A 154 -4.82 -0.01 -8.02
CA ILE A 154 -4.83 -1.13 -7.10
C ILE A 154 -5.84 -0.87 -5.96
N SER A 155 -6.54 -1.92 -5.53
CA SER A 155 -7.47 -1.92 -4.41
C SER A 155 -6.77 -2.26 -3.08
N ALA A 156 -7.47 -2.09 -1.95
CA ALA A 156 -6.92 -2.46 -0.64
C ALA A 156 -6.71 -3.97 -0.52
N TYR A 157 -7.59 -4.77 -1.13
CA TYR A 157 -7.45 -6.23 -1.19
C TYR A 157 -6.22 -6.65 -1.99
N GLU A 158 -6.01 -6.07 -3.17
CA GLU A 158 -4.83 -6.38 -4.01
C GLU A 158 -3.52 -5.93 -3.34
N GLN A 159 -3.52 -4.81 -2.60
CA GLN A 159 -2.38 -4.41 -1.76
C GLN A 159 -2.03 -5.50 -0.74
N ILE A 160 -3.02 -6.05 -0.02
CA ILE A 160 -2.79 -7.12 0.95
C ILE A 160 -2.33 -8.41 0.26
N ILE A 161 -2.90 -8.79 -0.88
CA ILE A 161 -2.46 -9.96 -1.65
C ILE A 161 -0.99 -9.83 -2.02
N PHE A 162 -0.58 -8.69 -2.57
CA PHE A 162 0.83 -8.43 -2.90
C PHE A 162 1.73 -8.46 -1.65
N LEU A 163 1.32 -7.84 -0.55
CA LEU A 163 2.09 -7.84 0.70
C LEU A 163 2.22 -9.25 1.31
N LYS A 164 1.21 -10.11 1.17
CA LYS A 164 1.28 -11.52 1.57
C LYS A 164 2.29 -12.30 0.73
N LYS A 165 2.30 -12.10 -0.59
CA LYS A 165 3.32 -12.67 -1.50
C LYS A 165 4.72 -12.21 -1.05
N LEU A 166 4.91 -10.90 -0.82
CA LEU A 166 6.16 -10.33 -0.31
C LEU A 166 6.59 -10.97 1.02
N TYR A 167 5.68 -11.02 2.01
CA TYR A 167 5.99 -11.57 3.33
C TYR A 167 6.45 -13.04 3.25
N LYS A 168 5.79 -13.84 2.42
CA LYS A 168 6.10 -15.27 2.21
C LYS A 168 7.32 -15.52 1.31
N ASN A 169 7.97 -14.48 0.78
CA ASN A 169 9.00 -14.59 -0.25
C ASN A 169 8.49 -15.27 -1.54
N ASP A 170 7.19 -15.14 -1.82
CA ASP A 170 6.51 -15.72 -2.99
C ASP A 170 6.38 -14.68 -4.11
N LEU A 171 7.48 -13.97 -4.35
CA LEU A 171 7.63 -13.02 -5.46
C LEU A 171 8.88 -13.41 -6.25
N PRO A 172 8.90 -13.20 -7.57
CA PRO A 172 9.94 -13.72 -8.44
C PRO A 172 11.17 -12.79 -8.52
N PHE A 173 11.72 -12.45 -7.34
CA PHE A 173 12.92 -11.64 -7.15
C PHE A 173 13.95 -12.42 -6.31
N GLU A 174 15.22 -12.07 -6.41
CA GLU A 174 16.25 -12.68 -5.56
C GLU A 174 15.98 -12.45 -4.07
N GLN A 175 16.25 -13.46 -3.24
CA GLN A 175 15.99 -13.44 -1.80
C GLN A 175 16.64 -12.23 -1.11
N LYS A 176 17.88 -11.89 -1.49
CA LYS A 176 18.61 -10.73 -0.96
C LYS A 176 17.88 -9.39 -1.18
N HIS A 177 17.11 -9.27 -2.27
CA HIS A 177 16.33 -8.06 -2.57
C HIS A 177 15.03 -8.01 -1.75
N LEU A 178 14.38 -9.16 -1.55
CA LEU A 178 13.22 -9.29 -0.68
C LEU A 178 13.59 -8.95 0.77
N ASP A 179 14.72 -9.45 1.26
CA ASP A 179 15.21 -9.19 2.62
C ASP A 179 15.56 -7.71 2.82
N LEU A 180 16.27 -7.10 1.87
CA LEU A 180 16.60 -5.68 1.92
C LEU A 180 15.34 -4.81 1.90
N LEU A 181 14.36 -5.12 1.05
CA LEU A 181 13.09 -4.39 1.04
C LEU A 181 12.38 -4.50 2.41
N LYS A 182 12.28 -5.70 2.98
CA LYS A 182 11.64 -5.90 4.29
C LYS A 182 12.33 -5.10 5.39
N LEU A 183 13.66 -5.01 5.35
CA LEU A 183 14.44 -4.22 6.29
C LEU A 183 14.12 -2.72 6.17
N ILE A 184 14.13 -2.14 4.97
CA ILE A 184 13.85 -0.71 4.78
C ILE A 184 12.36 -0.36 4.95
N MET A 185 11.48 -1.35 4.90
CA MET A 185 10.04 -1.17 5.15
C MET A 185 9.70 -1.00 6.62
N ILE A 186 10.59 -1.34 7.56
CA ILE A 186 10.34 -1.17 8.99
C ILE A 186 10.09 0.31 9.28
N ASP A 187 8.85 0.62 9.66
CA ASP A 187 8.39 1.96 10.00
C ASP A 187 8.48 2.21 11.50
N GLU A 188 8.19 1.17 12.30
CA GLU A 188 8.21 1.24 13.76
C GLU A 188 8.55 -0.12 14.37
N GLN A 189 9.36 -0.12 15.41
CA GLN A 189 9.67 -1.30 16.19
C GLN A 189 9.38 -1.02 17.66
N GLY A 190 8.35 -1.67 18.19
CA GLY A 190 8.01 -1.64 19.61
C GLY A 190 8.68 -2.79 20.36
N GLN A 191 8.38 -2.91 21.65
CA GLN A 191 8.92 -3.98 22.50
C GLN A 191 8.50 -5.38 22.01
N ASN A 192 7.24 -5.54 21.61
CA ASN A 192 6.64 -6.83 21.25
C ASN A 192 6.12 -6.90 19.81
N TYR A 193 6.45 -5.92 18.98
CA TYR A 193 6.00 -5.90 17.59
C TYR A 193 6.98 -5.22 16.64
N THR A 194 6.86 -5.57 15.36
CA THR A 194 7.53 -4.86 14.25
C THR A 194 6.48 -4.49 13.21
N LEU A 195 6.39 -3.20 12.90
CA LEU A 195 5.49 -2.63 11.93
C LEU A 195 6.28 -2.24 10.68
N SER A 196 5.93 -2.86 9.55
CA SER A 196 6.53 -2.58 8.25
C SER A 196 5.49 -1.96 7.33
N ALA A 197 5.74 -0.77 6.81
CA ALA A 197 4.72 -0.01 6.11
C ALA A 197 5.25 0.98 5.07
N LYS A 198 4.35 1.41 4.19
CA LYS A 198 4.59 2.51 3.27
C LYS A 198 3.37 3.42 3.20
N THR A 199 3.61 4.72 3.32
CA THR A 199 2.64 5.77 3.03
C THR A 199 2.57 6.10 1.53
N GLY A 200 1.41 6.53 1.05
CA GLY A 200 1.24 7.10 -0.30
C GLY A 200 0.21 8.22 -0.32
N TRP A 201 0.38 9.25 -1.13
CA TRP A 201 -0.63 10.30 -1.31
C TRP A 201 -0.79 10.59 -2.80
N ALA A 202 -2.00 10.34 -3.31
CA ALA A 202 -2.37 10.56 -4.69
C ALA A 202 -3.15 11.86 -4.79
N VAL A 203 -2.74 12.71 -5.74
CA VAL A 203 -3.36 14.00 -6.06
C VAL A 203 -3.77 14.05 -7.54
N PRO A 204 -4.67 13.15 -7.99
CA PRO A 204 -5.06 13.10 -9.40
C PRO A 204 -5.83 14.36 -9.81
N LYS A 205 -5.61 14.82 -11.05
CA LYS A 205 -6.37 15.93 -11.61
C LYS A 205 -7.83 15.52 -11.84
N GLY A 206 -8.78 16.26 -11.27
CA GLY A 206 -10.21 16.06 -11.50
C GLY A 206 -10.83 14.85 -10.80
N ALA A 207 -10.12 14.27 -9.82
CA ALA A 207 -10.63 13.21 -8.97
C ALA A 207 -10.20 13.44 -7.52
N GLU A 208 -10.80 12.72 -6.59
CA GLU A 208 -10.54 12.93 -5.16
C GLU A 208 -9.11 12.54 -4.77
N HIS A 209 -8.47 13.41 -4.00
CA HIS A 209 -7.21 13.11 -3.35
C HIS A 209 -7.40 12.01 -2.32
N HIS A 210 -6.46 11.08 -2.29
CA HIS A 210 -6.50 10.00 -1.32
C HIS A 210 -5.12 9.60 -0.86
N GLY A 211 -5.01 9.26 0.41
CA GLY A 211 -3.77 8.79 1.00
C GLY A 211 -3.89 7.35 1.48
N TRP A 212 -2.80 6.63 1.34
CA TRP A 212 -2.61 5.24 1.73
C TRP A 212 -1.68 5.09 2.93
N TYR A 213 -1.95 4.10 3.76
CA TYR A 213 -0.97 3.47 4.64
C TYR A 213 -1.15 1.96 4.52
N VAL A 214 -0.16 1.28 3.94
CA VAL A 214 -0.23 -0.15 3.64
C VAL A 214 0.98 -0.85 4.23
N GLY A 215 0.80 -2.07 4.71
CA GLY A 215 1.88 -2.78 5.38
C GLY A 215 1.43 -4.03 6.11
N TYR A 216 2.29 -4.50 7.01
CA TYR A 216 2.01 -5.59 7.92
C TYR A 216 2.67 -5.36 9.27
N VAL A 217 2.09 -5.98 10.29
CA VAL A 217 2.61 -6.01 11.65
C VAL A 217 2.86 -7.45 12.05
N LYS A 218 4.02 -7.71 12.66
CA LYS A 218 4.33 -8.95 13.35
C LYS A 218 4.27 -8.69 14.85
N SER A 219 3.42 -9.41 15.56
CA SER A 219 3.28 -9.35 17.03
C SER A 219 3.15 -10.76 17.63
N SER A 220 2.94 -10.84 18.95
CA SER A 220 2.66 -12.10 19.66
C SER A 220 1.39 -12.81 19.15
N ARG A 221 0.44 -12.07 18.57
CA ARG A 221 -0.79 -12.60 17.98
C ARG A 221 -0.59 -13.18 16.57
N GLY A 222 0.57 -12.97 15.96
CA GLY A 222 0.91 -13.43 14.62
C GLY A 222 1.16 -12.25 13.67
N VAL A 223 0.87 -12.47 12.39
CA VAL A 223 1.12 -11.49 11.33
C VAL A 223 -0.18 -11.04 10.71
N TYR A 224 -0.40 -9.72 10.73
CA TYR A 224 -1.57 -9.08 10.16
C TYR A 224 -1.14 -8.04 9.14
N PHE A 225 -1.84 -8.04 8.02
CA PHE A 225 -1.68 -7.11 6.91
C PHE A 225 -2.74 -6.04 7.02
N PHE A 226 -2.41 -4.83 6.59
CA PHE A 226 -3.38 -3.74 6.56
C PHE A 226 -3.22 -2.91 5.29
N ALA A 227 -4.36 -2.39 4.84
CA ALA A 227 -4.44 -1.40 3.79
C ALA A 227 -5.50 -0.37 4.15
N THR A 228 -5.03 0.79 4.60
CA THR A 228 -5.87 1.94 4.96
C THR A 228 -5.81 2.96 3.85
N ASN A 229 -6.96 3.40 3.37
CA ASN A 229 -7.07 4.54 2.47
C ASN A 229 -8.02 5.60 3.04
N LEU A 230 -7.64 6.87 2.90
CA LEU A 230 -8.35 8.02 3.39
C LEU A 230 -8.55 9.01 2.25
N LEU A 231 -9.76 9.49 2.01
CA LEU A 231 -10.01 10.69 1.21
C LEU A 231 -9.48 11.89 1.98
N THR A 232 -8.55 12.60 1.38
CA THR A 232 -7.82 13.66 2.08
C THR A 232 -7.39 14.76 1.13
N PRO A 233 -8.13 15.89 1.09
CA PRO A 233 -7.83 16.99 0.18
C PRO A 233 -6.57 17.77 0.59
N SER A 234 -6.22 17.77 1.89
CA SER A 234 -5.06 18.49 2.44
C SER A 234 -3.95 17.56 2.91
N SER A 235 -2.71 18.03 2.83
CA SER A 235 -1.56 17.34 3.43
C SER A 235 -1.64 17.23 4.96
N ASP A 236 -2.44 18.07 5.62
CA ASP A 236 -2.51 18.14 7.09
C ASP A 236 -3.14 16.90 7.74
N GLU A 237 -3.99 16.20 7.00
CA GLU A 237 -4.67 14.98 7.43
C GLU A 237 -3.86 13.72 7.11
N LEU A 238 -2.75 13.83 6.36
CA LEU A 238 -1.92 12.68 6.01
C LEU A 238 -1.40 11.86 7.20
N PRO A 239 -1.11 12.44 8.38
CA PRO A 239 -0.78 11.68 9.58
C PRO A 239 -1.90 10.73 10.05
N LEU A 240 -3.18 11.08 9.79
CA LEU A 240 -4.34 10.32 10.28
C LEU A 240 -4.38 8.88 9.73
N ARG A 241 -3.84 8.64 8.53
CA ARG A 241 -3.78 7.28 7.94
C ARG A 241 -3.02 6.31 8.83
N LYS A 242 -1.85 6.73 9.37
CA LYS A 242 -1.07 5.91 10.29
C LYS A 242 -1.79 5.82 11.64
N LEU A 243 -2.25 6.95 12.18
CA LEU A 243 -2.95 7.00 13.47
C LEU A 243 -4.14 6.04 13.52
N LEU A 244 -5.08 6.16 12.57
CA LEU A 244 -6.27 5.29 12.49
C LEU A 244 -5.90 3.82 12.38
N THR A 245 -4.86 3.50 11.61
CA THR A 245 -4.40 2.10 11.45
C THR A 245 -3.89 1.55 12.78
N LEU A 246 -3.08 2.32 13.51
CA LEU A 246 -2.58 1.90 14.82
C LEU A 246 -3.71 1.75 15.83
N GLU A 247 -4.66 2.68 15.86
CA GLU A 247 -5.84 2.62 16.74
C GLU A 247 -6.71 1.39 16.42
N ALA A 248 -6.92 1.08 15.14
CA ALA A 248 -7.66 -0.10 14.73
C ALA A 248 -6.94 -1.40 15.12
N LEU A 249 -5.63 -1.48 14.89
CA LEU A 249 -4.82 -2.64 15.29
C LEU A 249 -4.86 -2.86 16.80
N LYS A 250 -4.83 -1.79 17.61
CA LYS A 250 -5.01 -1.86 19.07
C LYS A 250 -6.41 -2.27 19.47
N ALA A 251 -7.44 -1.67 18.85
CA ALA A 251 -8.84 -2.00 19.12
C ALA A 251 -9.19 -3.46 18.76
N LYS A 252 -8.44 -4.07 17.83
CA LYS A 252 -8.53 -5.50 17.50
C LYS A 252 -7.62 -6.38 18.35
N GLY A 253 -6.82 -5.82 19.26
CA GLY A 253 -5.86 -6.55 20.10
C GLY A 253 -4.76 -7.23 19.28
N ILE A 254 -4.41 -6.67 18.12
CA ILE A 254 -3.29 -7.10 17.28
C ILE A 254 -2.01 -6.40 17.72
N LEU A 255 -2.14 -5.14 18.12
CA LEU A 255 -1.12 -4.33 18.79
C LEU A 255 -1.52 -4.11 20.25
N GLU A 256 -0.51 -4.02 21.11
CA GLU A 256 -0.62 -3.59 22.52
C GLU A 256 -0.64 -2.05 22.62
#